data_AF-A0A2N8K8Z5-F1
#
_entry.id   AF-A0A2N8K8Z5-F1
#
_cell.length_a   1.000
_cell.length_b   1.000
_cell.length_c   1.000
_cell.angle_alpha   90.00
_cell.angle_beta   90.00
_cell.angle_gamma   90.00
#
_symmetry.space_group_name_H-M   'P 1'
#
loop_
_entity.id
_entity.type
_entity.pdbx_description
1 polymer ?
#
loop_
_entity_poly.entity_id
_entity_poly.type
_entity_poly.pdbx_seq_one_letter_code
_entity_poly.pdbx_strand_id
1 'polypeptide(L)' 'SETSVYPREVVKAAIRHNAHSILIAHNHPSGSSQPSKGDVQVTRRLKEAVALVNVSLVDHVIVAAGSGHSMAKMGWI' A
#
# COMPACT_ATOMS: atom_id res chain seq x y z
N SER A 1 7.75 15.81 -4.81
CA SER A 1 7.83 14.85 -5.92
C SER A 1 6.90 13.70 -5.59
N GLU A 2 5.92 13.42 -6.44
CA GLU A 2 5.03 12.27 -6.26
C GLU A 2 5.73 11.03 -6.82
N THR A 3 6.07 10.07 -5.96
CA THR A 3 6.68 8.81 -6.41
C THR A 3 5.62 7.99 -7.15
N SER A 4 5.85 7.72 -8.43
CA SER A 4 4.91 6.92 -9.23
C SER A 4 4.95 5.45 -8.80
N VAL A 5 3.83 4.94 -8.29
CA VAL A 5 3.63 3.51 -8.01
C VAL A 5 2.91 2.87 -9.20
N TYR A 6 3.50 1.82 -9.78
CA TYR A 6 2.93 1.10 -10.92
C TYR A 6 2.34 -0.24 -10.45
N PRO A 7 1.01 -0.42 -10.46
CA PRO A 7 0.39 -1.67 -9.99
C PRO A 7 0.90 -2.93 -10.70
N ARG A 8 1.24 -2.83 -11.99
CA ARG A 8 1.79 -3.97 -12.75
C ARG A 8 3.08 -4.54 -12.13
N GLU A 9 3.94 -3.71 -11.56
CA GLU A 9 5.19 -4.17 -10.97
C GLU A 9 4.94 -4.84 -9.62
N VAL A 10 3.96 -4.35 -8.86
CA VAL A 10 3.51 -4.97 -7.60
C VAL A 10 2.87 -6.34 -7.88
N VAL A 11 1.98 -6.44 -8.86
CA VAL A 11 1.35 -7.70 -9.29
C VAL A 11 2.42 -8.69 -9.77
N LYS A 12 3.36 -8.24 -10.60
CA LYS A 12 4.47 -9.08 -11.09
C LYS A 12 5.33 -9.62 -9.95
N ALA A 13 5.62 -8.79 -8.94
CA ALA A 13 6.35 -9.23 -7.76
C ALA A 13 5.54 -10.25 -6.93
N ALA A 14 4.26 -10.00 -6.70
CA ALA A 14 3.39 -10.92 -5.98
C ALA A 14 3.35 -12.31 -6.64
N ILE A 15 3.15 -12.37 -7.95
CA ILE A 15 3.17 -13.62 -8.73
C ILE A 15 4.55 -14.28 -8.67
N ARG A 16 5.63 -13.52 -8.88
CA ARG A 16 7.01 -14.05 -8.83
C ARG A 16 7.30 -14.76 -7.51
N HIS A 17 6.78 -14.25 -6.41
CA HIS A 17 6.98 -14.80 -5.08
C HIS A 17 5.90 -15.79 -4.65
N ASN A 18 4.97 -16.17 -5.53
CA ASN A 18 3.81 -17.01 -5.22
C ASN A 18 3.06 -16.53 -3.97
N ALA A 19 2.94 -15.20 -3.82
CA ALA A 19 2.39 -14.61 -2.62
C ALA A 19 0.88 -14.88 -2.51
N HIS A 20 0.41 -15.33 -1.35
CA HIS A 20 -1.02 -15.34 -1.03
C HIS A 20 -1.54 -13.93 -0.72
N SER A 21 -0.72 -13.14 -0.02
CA SER A 21 -1.04 -11.80 0.44
C SER A 21 0.20 -10.90 0.44
N ILE A 22 -0.02 -9.61 0.37
CA ILE A 22 1.02 -8.58 0.46
C ILE A 22 0.63 -7.49 1.46
N LEU A 23 1.64 -6.83 2.02
CA LEU A 23 1.53 -5.57 2.73
C LEU A 23 2.47 -4.59 2.06
N ILE A 24 2.05 -3.33 1.92
CA ILE A 24 2.94 -2.27 1.45
C ILE A 24 3.20 -1.27 2.57
N ALA A 25 4.35 -0.61 2.51
CA ALA A 25 4.66 0.50 3.40
C ALA A 25 5.38 1.60 2.65
N HIS A 26 5.15 2.84 3.04
CA HIS A 26 5.95 3.96 2.59
C HIS A 26 6.19 4.94 3.73
N ASN A 27 7.26 5.73 3.60
CA ASN A 27 7.66 6.69 4.60
C ASN A 27 7.13 8.08 4.28
N HIS A 28 6.72 8.82 5.31
CA HIS A 28 6.47 10.26 5.27
C HIS A 28 7.61 11.00 5.97
N PRO A 29 8.60 11.54 5.23
CA PRO A 29 9.68 12.34 5.80
C PRO A 29 9.22 13.61 6.51
N SER A 30 7.98 14.06 6.24
CA SER A 30 7.36 15.21 6.90
C SER A 30 7.12 15.02 8.40
N GLY A 31 7.23 13.79 8.91
CA GLY A 31 7.02 13.47 10.33
C GLY A 31 5.58 13.13 10.71
N SER A 32 4.62 13.29 9.80
CA SER A 32 3.22 12.90 10.02
C SER A 32 2.89 11.61 9.28
N SER A 33 2.39 10.59 9.97
CA SER A 33 1.89 9.35 9.36
C SER A 33 0.46 9.47 8.81
N GLN A 34 -0.18 10.65 8.88
CA GLN A 34 -1.55 10.82 8.39
C GLN A 34 -1.62 10.58 6.88
N PRO A 35 -2.52 9.71 6.38
CA PRO A 35 -2.66 9.46 4.95
C PRO A 35 -3.11 10.70 4.18
N SER A 36 -2.46 10.94 3.05
CA SER A 36 -2.88 11.89 2.03
C SER A 36 -3.98 11.29 1.14
N LYS A 37 -4.62 12.15 0.33
CA LYS A 37 -5.53 11.69 -0.74
C LYS A 37 -4.82 10.80 -1.77
N GLY A 38 -3.53 11.00 -1.99
CA GLY A 38 -2.73 10.16 -2.89
C GLY A 38 -2.57 8.75 -2.33
N ASP A 39 -2.28 8.64 -1.02
CA ASP A 39 -2.10 7.35 -0.35
C ASP A 39 -3.37 6.50 -0.39
N VAL A 40 -4.52 7.13 -0.15
CA VAL A 40 -5.83 6.47 -0.26
C VAL A 40 -6.06 5.93 -1.69
N GLN A 41 -5.78 6.74 -2.72
CA GLN A 41 -5.94 6.34 -4.11
C GLN A 41 -4.99 5.20 -4.49
N VAL A 42 -3.72 5.28 -4.08
CA VAL A 42 -2.74 4.21 -4.30
C VAL A 42 -3.17 2.92 -3.61
N THR A 43 -3.61 3.00 -2.35
CA THR A 43 -4.11 1.85 -1.59
C THR A 43 -5.22 1.13 -2.34
N ARG A 44 -6.25 1.89 -2.77
CA ARG A 44 -7.39 1.36 -3.50
C ARG A 44 -6.97 0.72 -4.82
N ARG A 45 -6.16 1.42 -5.61
CA ARG A 45 -5.70 0.93 -6.92
C ARG A 45 -4.88 -0.35 -6.80
N LEU A 46 -4.03 -0.46 -5.78
CA LEU A 46 -3.25 -1.66 -5.53
C LEU A 46 -4.12 -2.81 -5.04
N LYS A 47 -5.04 -2.56 -4.10
CA LYS A 47 -6.01 -3.55 -3.61
C LYS A 47 -6.78 -4.16 -4.78
N GLU A 48 -7.32 -3.32 -5.67
CA GLU A 48 -8.05 -3.77 -6.86
C GLU A 48 -7.16 -4.57 -7.82
N ALA A 49 -5.92 -4.11 -8.07
CA ALA A 49 -5.02 -4.76 -9.01
C ALA A 49 -4.54 -6.14 -8.55
N VAL A 50 -4.19 -6.31 -7.27
CA VAL A 50 -3.70 -7.61 -6.77
C VAL A 50 -4.83 -8.63 -6.60
N ALA A 51 -6.06 -8.16 -6.36
CA ALA A 51 -7.24 -9.03 -6.28
C ALA A 51 -7.52 -9.76 -7.61
N LEU A 52 -7.19 -9.16 -8.77
CA LEU A 52 -7.36 -9.80 -10.09
C LEU A 52 -6.55 -11.09 -10.27
N VAL A 53 -5.54 -11.31 -9.42
CA VAL A 53 -4.68 -12.51 -9.44
C VAL A 53 -4.78 -13.30 -8.13
N ASN A 54 -5.89 -13.15 -7.41
CA ASN A 54 -6.16 -13.83 -6.14
C ASN A 54 -5.12 -13.56 -5.04
N VAL A 55 -4.50 -12.38 -5.05
CA VAL A 55 -3.62 -11.90 -3.98
C VAL A 55 -4.35 -10.85 -3.16
N SER A 56 -4.23 -10.90 -1.84
CA SER A 56 -4.85 -9.92 -0.94
C SER A 56 -3.87 -8.85 -0.51
N LEU A 57 -4.25 -7.56 -0.57
CA LEU A 57 -3.55 -6.49 0.13
C LEU A 57 -4.07 -6.45 1.57
N VAL A 58 -3.27 -6.90 2.54
CA VAL A 58 -3.70 -7.01 3.95
C VAL A 58 -3.52 -5.74 4.75
N ASP A 59 -2.56 -4.88 4.37
CA ASP A 59 -2.43 -3.54 4.92
C ASP A 59 -1.60 -2.63 4.01
N HIS A 60 -1.74 -1.33 4.25
CA HIS A 60 -0.83 -0.30 3.78
C HIS A 60 -0.40 0.54 4.98
N VAL A 61 0.89 0.47 5.32
CA VAL A 61 1.44 1.13 6.51
C VAL A 61 2.18 2.40 6.12
N ILE A 62 1.76 3.53 6.67
CA ILE A 62 2.47 4.81 6.54
C ILE A 62 3.36 4.98 7.76
N VAL A 63 4.66 5.12 7.54
CA VAL A 63 5.66 5.25 8.62
C VAL A 63 6.20 6.67 8.65
N ALA A 64 6.26 7.27 9.83
CA ALA A 64 6.88 8.57 10.07
C ALA A 64 7.71 8.55 11.35
N ALA A 65 8.44 9.63 11.63
CA ALA A 65 9.25 9.73 12.85
C ALA A 65 8.37 9.57 14.09
N GLY A 66 8.60 8.50 14.87
CA GLY A 66 7.86 8.22 16.10
C GLY A 66 6.38 7.83 15.93
N SER A 67 5.90 7.61 14.69
CA SER A 67 4.49 7.30 14.43
C SER A 67 4.29 6.39 13.22
N GLY A 68 3.15 5.70 13.20
CA GLY A 68 2.74 4.89 12.05
C GLY A 68 1.22 4.69 12.00
N HIS A 69 0.66 4.69 10.80
CA HIS A 69 -0.76 4.42 10.57
C HIS A 69 -0.95 3.19 9.68
N SER A 70 -1.87 2.33 10.09
CA SER A 70 -2.37 1.19 9.31
C SER A 70 -3.63 1.64 8.58
N MET A 71 -3.61 1.58 7.25
CA MET A 71 -4.77 1.89 6.41
C MET A 71 -5.92 0.90 6.65
N ALA A 72 -5.62 -0.37 6.96
CA ALA A 72 -6.62 -1.36 7.35
C ALA A 72 -7.32 -0.98 8.67
N LYS A 73 -6.57 -0.58 9.70
CA LYS A 73 -7.17 -0.12 10.97
C LYS A 73 -8.02 1.15 10.81
N MET A 74 -7.74 1.95 9.79
CA MET A 74 -8.48 3.16 9.45
C MET A 74 -9.68 2.90 8.51
N GLY A 75 -9.92 1.65 8.09
CA GLY A 75 -11.06 1.27 7.26
C GLY A 75 -10.89 1.50 5.75
N TRP A 76 -9.65 1.66 5.26
CA TRP A 76 -9.36 1.88 3.84
C TRP A 76 -9.07 0.61 3.04
N ILE A 77 -8.88 -0.51 3.71
CA ILE A 77 -8.71 -1.86 3.15
C ILE A 77 -9.80 -2.73 3.74
#